data_AF-A0A837HC51-F1
#
_entry.id   AF-A0A837HC51-F1
#
_cell.length_a   1.000
_cell.length_b   1.000
_cell.length_c   1.000
_cell.angle_alpha   90.00
_cell.angle_beta   90.00
_cell.angle_gamma   90.00
#
_symmetry.space_group_name_H-M   'P 1'
#
loop_
_entity.id
_entity.type
_entity.pdbx_description
1 polymer ?
#
loop_
_entity_poly.entity_id
_entity_poly.type
_entity_poly.pdbx_seq_one_letter_code
_entity_poly.pdbx_strand_id
1 'polypeptide(L)'
;MCGISGKVYFNNQEVTHYQLSRMTSKLEHRGPDSTGFYISDDKKLGFGHNRLAIIDLSKNSNQPMTYLNRYILVSNNEIYNFKST
;
A
#
# COMPACT_ATOMS: atom_id res chain seq x y z
N MET A 1 3.22 -7.43 11.86
CA MET A 1 3.67 -7.15 10.48
C MET A 1 2.57 -6.43 9.72
N CYS A 2 2.90 -5.65 8.70
CA CYS A 2 1.96 -5.02 7.78
C CYS A 2 1.28 -6.04 6.84
N GLY A 3 0.18 -5.63 6.22
CA GLY A 3 -0.53 -6.35 5.18
C GLY A 3 -0.46 -5.59 3.85
N ILE A 4 -0.26 -6.31 2.74
CA ILE A 4 -0.25 -5.74 1.39
C ILE A 4 -1.27 -6.48 0.54
N SER A 5 -2.05 -5.74 -0.23
CA SER A 5 -2.88 -6.25 -1.32
C SER A 5 -2.58 -5.49 -2.61
N GLY A 6 -2.78 -6.13 -3.75
CA GLY A 6 -2.55 -5.52 -5.05
C GLY A 6 -3.35 -6.20 -6.13
N LYS A 7 -3.71 -5.44 -7.17
CA LYS A 7 -4.45 -5.95 -8.32
C LYS A 7 -3.99 -5.25 -9.60
N VAL A 8 -3.84 -6.03 -10.66
CA VAL A 8 -3.49 -5.54 -12.00
C VAL A 8 -4.42 -6.13 -13.04
N TYR A 9 -4.83 -5.32 -14.01
CA TYR A 9 -5.60 -5.74 -15.19
C TYR A 9 -4.82 -5.41 -16.47
N PHE A 10 -4.72 -6.38 -17.37
CA PHE A 10 -4.12 -6.22 -18.70
C PHE A 10 -5.19 -6.16 -19.82
N ASN A 11 -6.46 -6.17 -19.44
CA ASN A 11 -7.61 -6.14 -20.34
C ASN A 11 -8.42 -4.86 -20.11
N ASN A 12 -9.64 -4.79 -20.66
CA ASN A 12 -10.51 -3.61 -20.53
C ASN A 12 -11.18 -3.45 -19.15
N GLN A 13 -10.86 -4.29 -18.16
CA GLN A 13 -11.38 -4.12 -16.80
C GLN A 13 -10.65 -3.00 -16.04
N GLU A 14 -11.31 -2.45 -15.04
CA GLU A 14 -10.78 -1.42 -14.14
C GLU A 14 -10.71 -1.96 -12.71
N VAL A 15 -9.66 -1.61 -11.99
CA VAL A 15 -9.55 -1.82 -10.55
C VAL A 15 -10.50 -0.85 -9.86
N THR A 16 -11.29 -1.37 -8.92
CA THR A 16 -12.19 -0.55 -8.11
C THR A 16 -11.76 -0.51 -6.65
N HIS A 17 -12.08 0.59 -5.97
CA HIS A 17 -11.83 0.72 -4.55
C HIS A 17 -12.51 -0.40 -3.73
N TYR A 18 -13.71 -0.83 -4.14
CA TYR A 18 -14.42 -1.94 -3.50
C TYR A 18 -13.60 -3.24 -3.51
N GLN A 19 -12.99 -3.58 -4.64
CA GLN A 19 -12.16 -4.79 -4.77
C GLN A 19 -10.94 -4.70 -3.86
N LEU A 20 -10.23 -3.57 -3.87
CA LEU A 20 -9.07 -3.37 -3.02
C LEU A 20 -9.43 -3.39 -1.53
N SER A 21 -10.46 -2.66 -1.12
CA SER A 21 -10.93 -2.61 0.27
C SER A 21 -11.27 -4.01 0.79
N ARG A 22 -11.94 -4.83 -0.02
CA ARG A 22 -12.24 -6.23 0.32
C ARG A 22 -11.00 -7.12 0.46
N MET A 23 -9.99 -6.92 -0.37
CA MET A 23 -8.74 -7.68 -0.27
C MET A 23 -7.94 -7.24 0.96
N THR A 24 -7.84 -5.93 1.19
CA THR A 24 -7.10 -5.33 2.31
C THR A 24 -7.75 -5.64 3.65
N SER A 25 -9.08 -5.67 3.78
CA SER A 25 -9.76 -5.99 5.04
C SER A 25 -9.51 -7.42 5.50
N LYS A 26 -9.24 -8.37 4.59
CA LYS A 26 -8.81 -9.74 4.97
C LYS A 26 -7.44 -9.78 5.64
N LEU A 27 -6.67 -8.69 5.53
CA LEU A 27 -5.35 -8.54 6.14
C LEU A 27 -5.37 -7.55 7.32
N GLU A 28 -6.54 -7.20 7.87
CA GLU A 28 -6.67 -6.19 8.94
C GLU A 28 -5.88 -6.54 10.20
N HIS A 29 -5.81 -7.83 10.56
CA HIS A 29 -4.99 -8.33 11.65
C HIS A 29 -3.48 -8.07 11.48
N ARG A 30 -3.03 -7.72 10.26
CA ARG A 30 -1.66 -7.34 9.93
C ARG A 30 -1.55 -5.84 9.71
N GLY A 31 -1.40 -5.09 10.79
CA GLY A 31 -1.18 -3.64 10.74
C GLY A 31 -2.43 -2.83 11.05
N PRO A 32 -2.80 -2.72 12.33
CA PRO A 32 -4.03 -2.05 12.77
C PRO A 32 -3.92 -0.52 12.79
N ASP A 33 -2.75 0.06 12.56
CA ASP A 33 -2.51 1.49 12.85
C ASP A 33 -2.96 2.42 11.72
N SER A 34 -2.94 1.94 10.47
CA SER A 34 -3.42 2.70 9.32
C SER A 34 -3.75 1.80 8.13
N THR A 35 -4.76 2.18 7.36
CA THR A 35 -5.08 1.55 6.08
C THR A 35 -5.01 2.58 4.97
N GLY A 36 -4.35 2.24 3.85
CA GLY A 36 -4.23 3.10 2.68
C GLY A 36 -4.48 2.37 1.38
N PHE A 37 -4.84 3.13 0.35
CA PHE A 37 -5.14 2.64 -0.98
C PHE A 37 -4.53 3.54 -2.05
N TYR A 38 -4.19 2.95 -3.18
CA TYR A 38 -3.80 3.65 -4.39
C TYR A 38 -4.46 2.96 -5.59
N ILE A 39 -4.95 3.74 -6.54
CA ILE A 39 -5.41 3.29 -7.85
C ILE A 39 -4.72 4.19 -8.88
N SER A 40 -4.12 3.60 -9.91
CA SER A 40 -3.51 4.36 -11.00
C SER A 40 -4.54 5.14 -11.81
N ASP A 41 -4.10 6.19 -12.49
CA ASP A 41 -5.01 7.06 -13.27
C ASP A 41 -5.76 6.30 -14.37
N ASP A 42 -5.10 5.32 -15.00
CA ASP A 42 -5.70 4.41 -15.99
C ASP A 42 -6.55 3.28 -15.37
N LYS A 43 -6.60 3.23 -14.04
CA LYS A 43 -7.28 2.24 -13.19
C LYS A 43 -6.89 0.79 -13.50
N LYS A 44 -5.71 0.54 -14.08
CA LYS A 44 -5.23 -0.82 -14.36
C LYS A 44 -4.48 -1.42 -13.20
N LEU A 45 -3.95 -0.59 -12.31
CA LEU A 45 -3.22 -1.00 -11.12
C LEU A 45 -3.89 -0.45 -9.88
N GLY A 46 -3.91 -1.24 -8.82
CA GLY A 46 -4.22 -0.73 -7.49
C GLY A 46 -3.52 -1.50 -6.39
N PHE A 47 -3.25 -0.78 -5.30
CA PHE A 47 -2.61 -1.29 -4.10
C PHE A 47 -3.46 -0.97 -2.87
N GLY A 48 -3.39 -1.85 -1.89
CA GLY A 48 -3.88 -1.61 -0.54
C GLY A 48 -2.82 -1.98 0.49
N HIS A 49 -2.79 -1.26 1.60
CA HIS A 49 -1.82 -1.47 2.67
C HIS A 49 -2.48 -1.33 4.04
N ASN A 50 -2.17 -2.24 4.95
CA ASN A 50 -2.44 -2.14 6.38
C ASN A 50 -1.11 -2.00 7.10
N ARG A 51 -0.92 -0.91 7.84
CA ARG A 51 0.35 -0.52 8.44
C ARG A 51 0.40 -0.92 9.90
N LEU A 52 1.47 -1.62 10.27
CA LEU A 52 1.94 -1.68 11.65
C LEU A 52 3.06 -0.64 11.79
N ALA A 53 2.84 0.39 12.59
CA ALA A 53 3.73 1.51 12.80
C ALA A 53 4.85 1.13 13.78
N ILE A 54 6.07 0.93 13.27
CA ILE A 54 7.25 0.59 14.09
C ILE A 54 8.33 1.67 13.96
N ILE A 55 8.80 1.95 12.73
CA ILE A 55 9.76 3.02 12.42
C ILE A 55 9.00 4.18 11.77
N ASP A 56 9.28 5.41 12.25
CA ASP A 56 8.55 6.64 11.93
C ASP A 56 7.03 6.51 12.12
N LEU A 57 6.55 6.88 13.31
CA LEU A 57 5.13 6.74 13.68
C LEU A 57 4.24 7.82 13.05
N SER A 58 4.79 8.75 12.27
CA SER A 58 4.03 9.83 11.66
C SER A 58 3.12 9.35 10.53
N LYS A 59 2.07 10.11 10.24
CA LYS A 59 1.18 9.87 9.10
C LYS A 59 1.88 9.99 7.75
N ASN A 60 3.03 10.68 7.69
CA ASN A 60 3.82 10.82 6.47
C ASN A 60 4.45 9.49 6.03
N SER A 61 4.59 8.53 6.95
CA SER A 61 5.06 7.17 6.68
C SER A 61 3.93 6.17 6.37
N ASN A 62 2.69 6.65 6.17
CA ASN A 62 1.60 5.81 5.68
C ASN A 62 1.86 5.39 4.23
N GLN A 63 1.40 4.19 3.89
CA GLN A 63 1.55 3.62 2.55
C GLN A 63 0.15 3.39 1.94
N PRO A 64 0.00 3.35 0.60
CA PRO A 64 1.05 3.43 -0.43
C PRO A 64 1.79 4.78 -0.49
N MET A 65 3.11 4.75 -0.63
CA MET A 65 3.94 5.95 -0.78
C MET A 65 4.10 6.31 -2.24
N THR A 66 3.99 7.60 -2.57
CA THR A 66 4.15 8.12 -3.92
C THR A 66 5.43 8.95 -4.05
N TYR A 67 6.07 8.90 -5.22
CA TYR A 67 7.24 9.71 -5.52
C TYR A 67 7.25 10.16 -6.99
N LEU A 68 7.46 11.47 -7.20
CA LEU A 68 7.52 12.14 -8.51
C LEU A 68 6.35 11.80 -9.45
N ASN A 69 5.14 11.57 -8.90
CA ASN A 69 3.94 11.16 -9.65
C ASN A 69 4.16 9.97 -10.61
N ARG A 70 5.15 9.11 -10.32
CA ARG A 70 5.55 8.01 -11.20
C ARG A 70 5.74 6.72 -10.43
N TYR A 71 6.33 6.79 -9.24
CA TYR A 71 6.68 5.63 -8.45
C TYR A 71 5.73 5.48 -7.29
N ILE A 72 5.24 4.26 -7.11
CA ILE A 72 4.38 3.89 -5.99
C ILE A 72 5.02 2.71 -5.27
N LEU A 73 5.16 2.84 -3.96
CA LEU A 73 5.74 1.81 -3.11
C LEU A 73 4.72 1.32 -2.08
N VAL A 74 4.59 0.00 -1.99
CA VAL A 74 4.00 -0.72 -0.86
C VAL A 74 5.00 -1.76 -0.36
N SER A 75 5.08 -1.90 0.96
CA SER A 75 6.17 -2.60 1.63
C SER A 75 5.72 -3.15 2.98
N ASN A 76 6.13 -4.38 3.29
CA ASN A 76 6.04 -4.98 4.61
C ASN A 76 7.47 -5.31 5.06
N ASN A 77 8.29 -4.27 5.13
CA ASN A 77 9.73 -4.42 5.31
C ASN A 77 10.18 -3.68 6.57
N GLU A 78 11.36 -4.06 7.06
CA GLU A 78 12.17 -3.26 7.97
C GLU A 78 13.57 -3.19 7.34
N ILE A 79 13.92 -2.01 6.78
CA ILE A 79 15.20 -1.80 6.11
C ILE A 79 16.17 -1.24 7.14
N TYR A 80 16.97 -2.11 7.77
CA TYR A 80 17.82 -1.72 8.90
C TYR A 80 18.93 -0.72 8.54
N ASN A 81 19.39 -0.72 7.30
CA ASN A 81 20.44 0.16 6.80
C ASN A 81 19.92 1.44 6.13
N PHE A 82 18.67 1.86 6.40
CA PHE A 82 18.08 3.06 5.77
C PHE A 82 18.79 4.38 6.11
N LYS A 83 19.63 4.40 7.15
CA LYS A 83 20.45 5.55 7.56
C LYS A 83 21.92 5.41 7.15
N SER A 84 22.32 4.27 6.62
CA SER A 84 23.71 3.98 6.28
C SER A 84 24.08 4.69 4.98
N THR A 85 25.04 5.61 5.06
CA THR A 85 25.71 6.23 3.91
C THR A 85 27.05 5.54 3.69
#